data_AF-K0RGN4-F1
#
_entry.id   AF-K0RGN4-F1
#
_cell.length_a   1.000
_cell.length_b   1.000
_cell.length_c   1.000
_cell.angle_alpha   90.00
_cell.angle_beta   90.00
_cell.angle_gamma   90.00
#
_symmetry.space_group_name_H-M   'P 1'
#
loop_
_entity.id
_entity.type
_entity.pdbx_description
1 polymer ?
#
loop_
_entity_poly.entity_id
_entity_poly.type
_entity_poly.pdbx_seq_one_letter_code
_entity_poly.pdbx_strand_id
1 'polypeptide(L)'
;MVDYSKWDRMEFSSDEDEDTTPRVTSLDEPARVTFGSGGVQFGRTDSSKPLMDNPSPKRSKHEFRNPPAVVPTVSSSRSGDAIDISQLEDVSVGAGKHQGDSTTASTQQERLNRWSKELTNNGGYSSCDVSVVDGRTLKVPLYWSQDRYAVTLRLGFPPSEFSTRSIRVRVVGALNYCDRNSAVGNGGSGGREPSFGSIEIVSVARDRDQSNEETVLLRGRLPRPIHLNEDEDEIHYEIEENLCITPSGDDQVCTKLVAVTLPKAVPMSGMVLWWDCPLVGLPKIDLSFVGEKRETYKQAWDKAHEIFKEKLKARERQCVDS
;
A
#
# COMPACT_ATOMS: atom_id res chain seq x y z
N MET A 1 12.54 23.48 -31.40
CA MET A 1 13.41 24.00 -30.33
C MET A 1 12.46 24.52 -29.24
N VAL A 2 12.49 23.90 -28.06
CA VAL A 2 11.55 24.22 -26.98
C VAL A 2 11.95 25.56 -26.37
N ASP A 3 10.99 26.48 -26.25
CA ASP A 3 11.20 27.82 -25.73
C ASP A 3 11.14 27.81 -24.20
N TYR A 4 12.27 28.07 -23.56
CA TYR A 4 12.43 28.11 -22.10
C TYR A 4 12.27 29.51 -21.52
N SER A 5 11.95 30.54 -22.31
CA SER A 5 11.80 31.92 -21.83
C SER A 5 10.64 32.14 -20.85
N LYS A 6 9.75 31.15 -20.68
CA LYS A 6 8.72 31.14 -19.62
C LYS A 6 9.27 30.87 -18.22
N TRP A 7 10.42 30.19 -18.10
CA TRP A 7 11.02 29.89 -16.80
C TRP A 7 11.85 31.05 -16.25
N ASP A 8 12.26 31.97 -17.12
CA ASP A 8 13.14 33.10 -16.79
C ASP A 8 12.39 34.30 -16.18
N ARG A 9 11.08 34.19 -15.98
CA ARG A 9 10.22 35.21 -15.34
C ARG A 9 9.67 34.78 -13.98
N MET A 10 10.17 33.70 -13.37
CA MET A 10 9.89 33.41 -11.98
C MET A 10 10.77 34.29 -11.09
N GLU A 11 10.35 35.55 -10.92
CA GLU A 11 10.82 36.37 -9.82
C GLU A 11 10.22 35.79 -8.54
N PHE A 12 11.01 34.99 -7.83
CA PHE A 12 10.69 34.58 -6.47
C PHE A 12 10.81 35.83 -5.60
N SER A 13 9.69 36.54 -5.41
CA SER A 13 9.56 37.46 -4.30
C SER A 13 9.75 36.63 -3.04
N SER A 14 10.93 36.75 -2.46
CA SER A 14 11.26 36.23 -1.14
C SER A 14 10.36 36.97 -0.15
N ASP A 15 9.17 36.45 0.07
CA ASP A 15 8.32 36.86 1.18
C ASP A 15 9.15 36.59 2.44
N GLU A 16 9.40 37.64 3.22
CA GLU A 16 10.13 37.58 4.48
C GLU A 16 9.28 36.83 5.50
N ASP A 17 9.22 35.50 5.36
CA ASP A 17 8.70 34.61 6.38
C ASP A 17 9.61 34.75 7.60
N GLU A 18 9.08 35.36 8.67
CA GLU A 18 9.74 35.46 9.96
C GLU A 18 10.36 34.11 10.34
N ASP A 19 11.69 34.07 10.44
CA ASP A 19 12.50 32.93 10.85
C ASP A 19 11.92 32.29 12.13
N THR A 20 11.00 31.34 11.96
CA THR A 20 10.38 30.63 13.07
C THR A 20 11.37 29.53 13.47
N THR A 21 12.46 29.95 14.10
CA THR A 21 13.48 29.04 14.60
C THR A 21 12.82 28.03 15.55
N PRO A 22 13.05 26.72 15.35
CA PRO A 22 12.43 25.71 16.20
C PRO A 22 12.90 25.90 17.65
N ARG A 23 11.95 26.12 18.57
CA ARG A 23 12.24 26.21 20.00
C ARG A 23 12.62 24.82 20.55
N VAL A 24 13.91 24.59 20.71
CA VAL A 24 14.44 23.40 21.40
C VAL A 24 14.52 23.70 22.90
N THR A 25 13.81 22.90 23.71
CA THR A 25 13.93 22.92 25.18
C THR A 25 14.70 21.69 25.64
N SER A 26 15.86 21.89 26.27
CA SER A 26 16.59 20.81 26.95
C SER A 26 16.01 20.58 28.33
N LEU A 27 15.93 19.32 28.74
CA LEU A 27 15.54 18.93 30.08
C LEU A 27 16.79 18.48 30.84
N ASP A 28 17.13 19.20 31.91
CA ASP A 28 18.31 18.91 32.73
C ASP A 28 18.10 17.73 33.69
N GLU A 29 16.85 17.32 33.89
CA GLU A 29 16.44 16.25 34.80
C GLU A 29 15.51 15.25 34.10
N PRO A 30 15.47 13.97 34.55
CA PRO A 30 14.51 13.00 34.04
C PRO A 30 13.08 13.49 34.27
N ALA A 31 12.39 13.92 33.21
CA ALA A 31 11.01 14.39 33.28
C ALA A 31 10.09 13.49 32.45
N ARG A 32 8.81 13.41 32.84
CA ARG A 32 7.78 12.74 32.06
C ARG A 32 7.15 13.74 31.10
N VAL A 33 7.29 13.49 29.81
CA VAL A 33 6.62 14.28 28.76
C VAL A 33 5.34 13.56 28.36
N THR A 34 4.20 14.25 28.42
CA THR A 34 2.90 13.71 27.96
C THR A 34 2.37 14.59 26.83
N PHE A 35 2.02 13.95 25.71
CA PHE A 35 1.41 14.60 24.55
C PHE A 35 -0.10 14.35 24.57
N GLY A 36 -0.91 15.40 24.49
CA GLY A 36 -2.36 15.31 24.42
C GLY A 36 -2.97 16.41 23.55
N SER A 37 -4.30 16.40 23.40
CA SER A 37 -5.04 17.38 22.60
C SER A 37 -4.90 18.85 23.05
N GLY A 38 -4.31 19.08 24.24
CA GLY A 38 -4.01 20.41 24.78
C GLY A 38 -2.53 20.82 24.73
N GLY A 39 -1.68 20.14 23.94
CA GLY A 39 -0.25 20.44 23.82
C GLY A 39 0.67 19.54 24.66
N VAL A 40 1.94 19.96 24.81
CA VAL A 40 2.99 19.20 25.52
C VAL A 40 2.99 19.59 27.00
N GLN A 41 2.83 18.61 27.90
CA GLN A 41 2.93 18.83 29.34
C GLN A 41 4.17 18.12 29.93
N PHE A 42 4.97 18.86 30.70
CA PHE A 42 6.12 18.37 31.43
C PHE A 42 5.74 18.08 32.89
N GLY A 43 5.58 16.81 33.24
CA GLY A 43 5.34 16.39 34.61
C GLY A 43 6.66 16.21 35.36
N ARG A 44 6.88 16.99 36.43
CA ARG A 44 7.95 16.72 37.40
C ARG A 44 7.62 15.44 38.16
N THR A 45 8.51 14.47 38.11
CA THR A 45 8.42 13.30 38.98
C THR A 45 8.84 13.71 40.39
N ASP A 46 7.87 14.02 41.25
CA ASP A 46 8.11 14.22 42.67
C ASP A 46 8.56 12.88 43.29
N SER A 47 9.87 12.69 43.35
CA SER A 47 10.56 11.60 44.02
C SER A 47 10.53 11.81 45.53
N SER A 48 9.33 11.78 46.14
CA SER A 48 9.16 11.72 47.60
C SER A 48 8.17 10.64 48.01
N LYS A 49 8.51 9.38 47.71
CA LYS A 49 7.97 8.23 48.45
C LYS A 49 9.10 7.28 48.84
N PRO A 50 9.27 6.96 50.14
CA PRO A 50 10.31 6.05 50.59
C PRO A 50 9.91 4.61 50.23
N LEU A 51 10.73 3.95 49.40
CA LEU A 51 10.59 2.54 49.07
C LEU A 51 11.55 1.74 49.95
N MET A 52 11.02 0.67 50.55
CA MET A 52 11.75 -0.24 51.44
C MET A 52 12.90 -0.96 50.71
N ASP A 53 13.93 -1.26 51.51
CA ASP A 53 15.15 -1.98 51.16
C ASP A 53 14.89 -3.28 50.40
N ASN A 54 15.57 -3.43 49.26
CA ASN A 54 15.83 -4.74 48.68
C ASN A 54 17.25 -4.75 48.07
N PRO A 55 18.11 -5.70 48.45
CA PRO A 55 19.54 -5.63 48.15
C PRO A 55 19.86 -6.03 46.70
N SER A 56 20.72 -5.22 46.09
CA SER A 56 21.30 -5.35 44.76
C SER A 56 22.20 -6.59 44.58
N PRO A 57 22.35 -7.10 43.34
CA PRO A 57 23.59 -7.72 42.89
C PRO A 57 24.41 -6.80 41.97
N LYS A 58 25.70 -7.13 41.91
CA LYS A 58 26.83 -6.27 41.54
C LYS A 58 26.94 -5.97 40.04
N ARG A 59 26.99 -4.67 39.76
CA ARG A 59 27.78 -3.91 38.78
C ARG A 59 28.92 -4.67 38.05
N SER A 60 28.87 -4.70 36.72
CA SER A 60 30.06 -4.62 35.86
C SER A 60 29.93 -3.36 34.99
N LYS A 61 30.99 -2.54 34.98
CA LYS A 61 31.10 -1.31 34.19
C LYS A 61 31.72 -1.68 32.84
N HIS A 62 31.03 -1.41 31.74
CA HIS A 62 31.65 -1.28 30.43
C HIS A 62 31.31 0.10 29.87
N GLU A 63 32.35 0.92 29.78
CA GLU A 63 32.32 2.30 29.29
C GLU A 63 32.46 2.26 27.77
N PHE A 64 31.36 2.53 27.04
CA PHE A 64 31.39 2.70 25.59
C PHE A 64 31.21 4.17 25.24
N ARG A 65 32.26 4.74 24.66
CA ARG A 65 32.34 6.10 24.15
C ARG A 65 31.83 6.07 22.70
N ASN A 66 30.63 6.60 22.44
CA ASN A 66 30.09 6.72 21.08
C ASN A 66 30.56 8.05 20.44
N PRO A 67 31.14 8.03 19.23
CA PRO A 67 31.38 9.25 18.45
C PRO A 67 30.10 9.71 17.71
N PRO A 68 30.01 11.00 17.31
CA PRO A 68 28.84 11.55 16.65
C PRO A 68 28.66 10.98 15.22
N ALA A 69 27.40 10.67 14.90
CA ALA A 69 26.98 10.17 13.60
C ALA A 69 27.06 11.27 12.53
N VAL A 70 27.85 11.02 11.48
CA VAL A 70 27.83 11.79 10.24
C VAL A 70 26.69 11.26 9.38
N VAL A 71 25.74 12.13 9.06
CA VAL A 71 24.57 11.83 8.21
C VAL A 71 25.03 11.95 6.74
N PRO A 72 24.92 10.90 5.90
CA PRO A 72 25.18 11.05 4.48
C PRO A 72 23.96 11.66 3.78
N THR A 73 24.16 12.82 3.17
CA THR A 73 23.25 13.44 2.20
C THR A 73 23.13 12.54 0.97
N VAL A 74 21.93 12.03 0.69
CA VAL A 74 21.65 11.23 -0.51
C VAL A 74 21.35 12.18 -1.67
N SER A 75 22.29 12.31 -2.60
CA SER A 75 22.03 12.95 -3.89
C SER A 75 21.07 12.09 -4.72
N SER A 76 20.00 12.72 -5.20
CA SER A 76 19.06 12.18 -6.17
C SER A 76 19.74 11.87 -7.50
N SER A 77 20.04 10.60 -7.76
CA SER A 77 20.45 10.15 -9.09
C SER A 77 19.22 10.02 -10.01
N ARG A 78 19.14 10.95 -10.98
CA ARG A 78 18.38 10.77 -12.22
C ARG A 78 19.07 9.67 -13.04
N SER A 79 18.49 8.48 -13.10
CA SER A 79 18.82 7.47 -14.12
C SER A 79 17.54 7.10 -14.85
N GLY A 80 17.25 7.86 -15.91
CA GLY A 80 16.37 7.40 -16.98
C GLY A 80 17.21 6.54 -17.92
N ASP A 81 17.24 5.23 -17.66
CA ASP A 81 17.68 4.28 -18.67
C ASP A 81 16.48 4.06 -19.61
N ALA A 82 16.56 4.65 -20.79
CA ALA A 82 15.66 4.37 -21.89
C ALA A 82 15.79 2.89 -22.27
N ILE A 83 14.68 2.17 -22.28
CA ILE A 83 14.60 0.82 -22.83
C ILE A 83 14.87 0.95 -24.33
N ASP A 84 15.98 0.36 -24.78
CA ASP A 84 16.34 0.27 -26.19
C ASP A 84 15.42 -0.74 -26.88
N ILE A 85 14.46 -0.22 -27.67
CA ILE A 85 13.45 -1.01 -28.40
C ILE A 85 14.01 -1.54 -29.74
N SER A 86 15.29 -1.29 -30.06
CA SER A 86 15.89 -1.67 -31.35
C SER A 86 16.21 -3.17 -31.52
N GLN A 87 15.84 -4.04 -30.56
CA GLN A 87 16.01 -5.50 -30.66
C GLN A 87 14.70 -6.29 -30.83
N LEU A 88 13.64 -5.65 -31.32
CA LEU A 88 12.50 -6.39 -31.87
C LEU A 88 12.84 -6.85 -33.29
N GLU A 89 13.08 -8.15 -33.42
CA GLU A 89 13.32 -8.82 -34.71
C GLU A 89 12.18 -8.50 -35.70
N ASP A 90 12.57 -8.05 -36.90
CA ASP A 90 11.71 -7.82 -38.04
C ASP A 90 10.88 -9.08 -38.35
N VAL A 91 9.61 -9.05 -37.96
CA VAL A 91 8.61 -10.03 -38.38
C VAL A 91 8.37 -9.83 -39.88
N SER A 92 9.17 -10.56 -40.65
CA SER A 92 9.07 -10.64 -42.11
C SER A 92 7.66 -11.07 -42.51
N VAL A 93 6.99 -10.20 -43.27
CA VAL A 93 5.71 -10.44 -43.92
C VAL A 93 5.93 -11.45 -45.05
N GLY A 94 5.94 -12.73 -44.70
CA GLY A 94 5.91 -13.85 -45.64
C GLY A 94 4.48 -14.19 -46.01
N ALA A 95 4.08 -13.84 -47.24
CA ALA A 95 2.81 -14.25 -47.84
C ALA A 95 2.81 -15.77 -48.14
N GLY A 96 2.57 -16.59 -47.11
CA GLY A 96 2.40 -18.03 -47.21
C GLY A 96 0.94 -18.45 -47.04
N LYS A 97 0.36 -19.08 -48.07
CA LYS A 97 -1.00 -19.63 -48.08
C LYS A 97 -1.14 -20.82 -47.11
N HIS A 98 -2.20 -20.75 -46.29
CA HIS A 98 -3.03 -21.84 -45.74
C HIS A 98 -2.36 -23.18 -45.35
N GLN A 99 -2.17 -23.38 -44.05
CA GLN A 99 -2.40 -24.68 -43.40
C GLN A 99 -2.63 -24.52 -41.88
N GLY A 100 -3.79 -24.98 -41.39
CA GLY A 100 -3.93 -25.58 -40.06
C GLY A 100 -4.16 -24.67 -38.85
N ASP A 101 -5.32 -24.04 -38.80
CA ASP A 101 -5.88 -23.25 -37.70
C ASP A 101 -6.13 -24.13 -36.43
N SER A 102 -5.16 -24.19 -35.50
CA SER A 102 -5.32 -24.87 -34.19
C SER A 102 -4.49 -24.29 -33.03
N THR A 103 -3.75 -23.20 -33.24
CA THR A 103 -2.86 -22.60 -32.24
C THR A 103 -3.50 -21.51 -31.36
N THR A 104 -4.73 -21.06 -31.67
CA THR A 104 -5.37 -19.90 -31.02
C THR A 104 -5.90 -20.18 -29.61
N ALA A 105 -6.24 -21.44 -29.28
CA ALA A 105 -6.77 -21.80 -27.95
C ALA A 105 -5.72 -21.70 -26.83
N SER A 106 -4.44 -21.96 -27.13
CA SER A 106 -3.35 -21.89 -26.15
C SER A 106 -3.13 -20.46 -25.63
N THR A 107 -3.22 -19.47 -26.52
CA THR A 107 -3.00 -18.06 -26.19
C THR A 107 -4.06 -17.50 -25.24
N GLN A 108 -5.33 -17.95 -25.34
CA GLN A 108 -6.39 -17.44 -24.48
C GLN A 108 -6.24 -17.93 -23.04
N GLN A 109 -5.93 -19.23 -22.84
CA GLN A 109 -5.73 -19.79 -21.50
C GLN A 109 -4.53 -19.15 -20.80
N GLU A 110 -3.44 -18.89 -21.52
CA GLU A 110 -2.27 -18.20 -20.96
C GLU A 110 -2.60 -16.77 -20.52
N ARG A 111 -3.41 -16.04 -21.31
CA ARG A 111 -3.88 -14.70 -20.96
C ARG A 111 -4.74 -14.74 -19.68
N LEU A 112 -5.64 -15.71 -19.55
CA LEU A 112 -6.47 -15.89 -18.35
C LEU A 112 -5.63 -16.23 -17.12
N ASN A 113 -4.66 -17.13 -17.26
CA ASN A 113 -3.75 -17.50 -16.18
C ASN A 113 -2.90 -16.30 -15.72
N ARG A 114 -2.40 -15.51 -16.67
CA ARG A 114 -1.64 -14.29 -16.37
C ARG A 114 -2.50 -13.27 -15.63
N TRP A 115 -3.71 -13.01 -16.14
CA TRP A 115 -4.65 -12.08 -15.53
C TRP A 115 -5.05 -12.53 -14.13
N SER A 116 -5.40 -13.80 -13.94
CA SER A 116 -5.71 -14.35 -12.61
C SER A 116 -4.53 -14.21 -11.64
N LYS A 117 -3.29 -14.38 -12.10
CA LYS A 117 -2.09 -14.21 -11.28
C LYS A 117 -1.87 -12.75 -10.88
N GLU A 118 -2.18 -11.80 -11.76
CA GLU A 118 -2.11 -10.37 -11.47
C GLU A 118 -3.12 -9.97 -10.38
N LEU A 119 -4.36 -10.49 -10.47
CA LEU A 119 -5.41 -10.21 -9.49
C LEU A 119 -5.11 -10.71 -8.09
N THR A 120 -4.31 -11.78 -7.96
CA THR A 120 -3.97 -12.41 -6.67
C THR A 120 -2.50 -12.22 -6.30
N ASN A 121 -1.81 -11.22 -6.87
CA ASN A 121 -0.39 -11.00 -6.61
C ASN A 121 -0.13 -10.72 -5.12
N ASN A 122 0.58 -11.62 -4.44
CA ASN A 122 0.78 -11.65 -2.97
C ASN A 122 -0.51 -11.61 -2.14
N GLY A 123 -1.63 -11.99 -2.73
CA GLY A 123 -2.94 -12.02 -2.07
C GLY A 123 -3.63 -13.35 -2.30
N GLY A 124 -4.91 -13.33 -2.65
CA GLY A 124 -5.68 -14.55 -2.78
C GLY A 124 -7.05 -14.36 -3.42
N TYR A 125 -7.82 -15.44 -3.40
CA TYR A 125 -9.15 -15.54 -3.98
C TYR A 125 -10.13 -16.03 -2.94
N SER A 126 -11.36 -15.53 -3.00
CA SER A 126 -12.50 -15.96 -2.20
C SER A 126 -13.78 -15.78 -3.02
N SER A 127 -14.86 -16.41 -2.58
CA SER A 127 -16.20 -16.15 -3.12
C SER A 127 -17.08 -15.55 -2.05
N CYS A 128 -17.90 -14.57 -2.41
CA CYS A 128 -18.85 -13.92 -1.52
C CYS A 128 -20.28 -14.22 -1.97
N ASP A 129 -21.17 -14.44 -1.01
CA ASP A 129 -22.60 -14.59 -1.28
C ASP A 129 -23.28 -13.23 -1.11
N VAL A 130 -24.00 -12.78 -2.15
CA VAL A 130 -24.66 -11.48 -2.23
C VAL A 130 -26.17 -11.69 -2.34
N SER A 131 -26.91 -11.21 -1.36
CA SER A 131 -28.38 -11.24 -1.41
C SER A 131 -28.91 -10.10 -2.28
N VAL A 132 -29.71 -10.43 -3.29
CA VAL A 132 -30.39 -9.50 -4.20
C VAL A 132 -31.79 -9.20 -3.66
N VAL A 133 -32.37 -8.07 -4.08
CA VAL A 133 -33.71 -7.58 -3.67
C VAL A 133 -34.81 -8.62 -3.88
N ASP A 134 -34.71 -9.47 -4.90
CA ASP A 134 -35.67 -10.53 -5.19
C ASP A 134 -35.50 -11.79 -4.31
N GLY A 135 -34.60 -11.75 -3.33
CA GLY A 135 -34.30 -12.86 -2.43
C GLY A 135 -33.34 -13.90 -3.02
N ARG A 136 -32.88 -13.75 -4.27
CA ARG A 136 -31.83 -14.61 -4.83
C ARG A 136 -30.50 -14.31 -4.14
N THR A 137 -29.64 -15.33 -4.05
CA THR A 137 -28.26 -15.18 -3.58
C THR A 137 -27.32 -15.41 -4.76
N LEU A 138 -26.51 -14.41 -5.09
CA LEU A 138 -25.50 -14.46 -6.15
C LEU A 138 -24.15 -14.79 -5.52
N LYS A 139 -23.43 -15.75 -6.10
CA LYS A 139 -22.05 -16.02 -5.69
C LYS A 139 -21.10 -15.22 -6.56
N VAL A 140 -20.47 -14.21 -5.99
CA VAL A 140 -19.54 -13.33 -6.71
C VAL A 140 -18.08 -13.61 -6.35
N PRO A 141 -17.15 -13.50 -7.30
CA PRO A 141 -15.73 -13.69 -7.02
C PRO A 141 -15.16 -12.46 -6.30
N LEU A 142 -14.30 -12.70 -5.31
CA LEU A 142 -13.52 -11.68 -4.62
C LEU A 142 -12.04 -12.03 -4.78
N TYR A 143 -11.32 -11.19 -5.51
CA TYR A 143 -9.86 -11.26 -5.60
C TYR A 143 -9.25 -10.18 -4.73
N TRP A 144 -8.06 -10.43 -4.23
CA TRP A 144 -7.27 -9.39 -3.61
C TRP A 144 -5.80 -9.58 -3.90
N SER A 145 -5.11 -8.48 -4.09
CA SER A 145 -3.67 -8.40 -4.24
C SER A 145 -3.11 -7.38 -3.26
N GLN A 146 -1.81 -7.42 -3.06
CA GLN A 146 -1.13 -6.40 -2.27
C GLN A 146 0.31 -6.22 -2.71
N ASP A 147 0.81 -5.03 -2.44
CA ASP A 147 2.22 -4.70 -2.56
C ASP A 147 2.73 -4.14 -1.22
N ARG A 148 3.86 -3.42 -1.28
CA ARG A 148 4.47 -2.80 -0.11
C ARG A 148 3.57 -1.75 0.54
N TYR A 149 2.76 -1.03 -0.23
CA TYR A 149 2.10 0.21 0.17
C TYR A 149 0.59 0.08 0.26
N ALA A 150 -0.04 -0.83 -0.49
CA ALA A 150 -1.49 -0.93 -0.56
C ALA A 150 -1.99 -2.38 -0.62
N VAL A 151 -3.27 -2.54 -0.32
CA VAL A 151 -4.06 -3.75 -0.62
C VAL A 151 -5.12 -3.35 -1.62
N THR A 152 -5.28 -4.11 -2.71
CA THR A 152 -6.34 -3.88 -3.68
C THR A 152 -7.36 -5.01 -3.61
N LEU A 153 -8.62 -4.67 -3.32
CA LEU A 153 -9.75 -5.60 -3.33
C LEU A 153 -10.47 -5.49 -4.68
N ARG A 154 -10.82 -6.62 -5.29
CA ARG A 154 -11.56 -6.67 -6.56
C ARG A 154 -12.76 -7.59 -6.43
N LEU A 155 -13.94 -7.00 -6.36
CA LEU A 155 -15.20 -7.73 -6.24
C LEU A 155 -15.89 -7.80 -7.60
N GLY A 156 -16.18 -9.00 -8.09
CA GLY A 156 -16.97 -9.19 -9.29
C GLY A 156 -18.43 -8.85 -9.07
N PHE A 157 -19.08 -8.35 -10.11
CA PHE A 157 -20.53 -8.17 -10.12
C PHE A 157 -21.09 -8.33 -11.53
N PRO A 158 -22.32 -8.88 -11.69
CA PRO A 158 -23.01 -8.95 -12.97
C PRO A 158 -23.65 -7.59 -13.32
N PRO A 159 -23.25 -6.93 -14.43
CA PRO A 159 -23.81 -5.62 -14.81
C PRO A 159 -25.29 -5.64 -15.17
N SER A 160 -25.84 -6.82 -15.46
CA SER A 160 -27.27 -7.04 -15.69
C SER A 160 -28.10 -6.86 -14.42
N GLU A 161 -27.54 -7.17 -13.25
CA GLU A 161 -28.20 -7.01 -11.95
C GLU A 161 -27.78 -5.69 -11.28
N PHE A 162 -26.52 -5.27 -11.44
CA PHE A 162 -25.99 -4.06 -10.81
C PHE A 162 -25.35 -3.12 -11.83
N SER A 163 -25.96 -1.94 -12.02
CA SER A 163 -25.39 -0.93 -12.91
C SER A 163 -24.03 -0.45 -12.39
N THR A 164 -23.05 -0.30 -13.28
CA THR A 164 -21.77 0.31 -12.91
C THR A 164 -21.93 1.68 -12.24
N ARG A 165 -22.96 2.45 -12.63
CA ARG A 165 -23.23 3.79 -12.07
C ARG A 165 -23.89 3.75 -10.69
N SER A 166 -24.43 2.60 -10.27
CA SER A 166 -25.01 2.43 -8.93
C SER A 166 -24.00 1.97 -7.89
N ILE A 167 -22.82 1.49 -8.30
CA ILE A 167 -21.78 1.03 -7.38
C ILE A 167 -21.23 2.20 -6.57
N ARG A 168 -21.19 2.04 -5.25
CA ARG A 168 -20.57 2.94 -4.28
C ARG A 168 -19.68 2.15 -3.35
N VAL A 169 -18.59 2.77 -2.94
CA VAL A 169 -17.65 2.21 -1.96
C VAL A 169 -17.63 3.15 -0.76
N ARG A 170 -17.80 2.59 0.44
CA ARG A 170 -17.74 3.31 1.70
C ARG A 170 -16.64 2.70 2.54
N VAL A 171 -15.72 3.52 3.00
CA VAL A 171 -14.64 3.09 3.87
C VAL A 171 -14.68 3.95 5.13
N VAL A 172 -14.81 3.29 6.27
CA VAL A 172 -14.91 3.95 7.57
C VAL A 172 -13.68 3.60 8.40
N GLY A 173 -13.14 4.57 9.14
CA GLY A 173 -11.99 4.37 10.02
C GLY A 173 -10.63 4.46 9.33
N ALA A 174 -10.57 4.97 8.10
CA ALA A 174 -9.31 5.36 7.48
C ALA A 174 -8.69 6.53 8.26
N LEU A 175 -7.38 6.49 8.45
CA LEU A 175 -6.61 7.56 9.08
C LEU A 175 -6.39 8.70 8.09
N ASN A 176 -6.24 9.92 8.59
CA ASN A 176 -5.75 11.03 7.76
C ASN A 176 -4.33 10.73 7.27
N TYR A 177 -3.93 11.30 6.14
CA TYR A 177 -2.60 11.08 5.57
C TYR A 177 -1.44 11.48 6.51
N CYS A 178 -1.62 12.52 7.33
CA CYS A 178 -0.66 12.93 8.35
C CYS A 178 -0.40 11.83 9.40
N ASP A 179 -1.38 10.95 9.62
CA ASP A 179 -1.35 9.83 10.56
C ASP A 179 -0.99 8.49 9.88
N ARG A 180 -0.53 8.48 8.63
CA ARG A 180 -0.16 7.25 7.89
C ARG A 180 0.90 6.39 8.58
N ASN A 181 1.71 7.01 9.44
CA ASN A 181 2.74 6.33 10.24
C ASN A 181 2.26 5.93 11.65
N SER A 182 0.96 6.12 11.96
CA SER A 182 0.36 5.87 13.27
C SER A 182 -0.33 4.50 13.33
N ALA A 183 0.24 3.47 12.68
CA ALA A 183 -0.36 2.12 12.62
C ALA A 183 -0.50 1.42 13.99
N VAL A 184 0.04 2.03 15.05
CA VAL A 184 -0.35 1.75 16.43
C VAL A 184 -1.68 2.44 16.71
N GLY A 185 -2.74 1.94 16.08
CA GLY A 185 -4.07 2.53 16.21
C GLY A 185 -4.39 2.77 17.69
N ASN A 186 -4.96 3.94 17.98
CA ASN A 186 -5.55 4.28 19.27
C ASN A 186 -6.82 3.41 19.43
N GLY A 187 -6.64 2.08 19.47
CA GLY A 187 -7.68 1.10 19.61
C GLY A 187 -8.38 1.43 20.92
N GLY A 188 -9.58 2.01 20.81
CA GLY A 188 -10.30 2.57 21.92
C GLY A 188 -10.24 1.62 23.11
N SER A 189 -9.76 2.11 24.23
CA SER A 189 -9.52 1.38 25.49
C SER A 189 -10.80 0.78 26.11
N GLY A 190 -11.94 0.86 25.42
CA GLY A 190 -13.22 0.31 25.83
C GLY A 190 -13.43 -1.12 25.35
N GLY A 191 -12.59 -2.08 25.77
CA GLY A 191 -12.85 -3.53 25.84
C GLY A 191 -13.37 -4.28 24.60
N ARG A 192 -13.65 -3.60 23.50
CA ARG A 192 -14.20 -4.13 22.26
C ARG A 192 -13.04 -4.29 21.30
N GLU A 193 -12.95 -5.47 20.68
CA GLU A 193 -11.89 -5.84 19.76
C GLU A 193 -11.55 -4.69 18.79
N PRO A 194 -10.27 -4.26 18.70
CA PRO A 194 -9.90 -3.08 17.93
C PRO A 194 -10.34 -3.25 16.47
N SER A 195 -11.29 -2.43 16.02
CA SER A 195 -11.65 -2.34 14.62
C SER A 195 -10.81 -1.24 13.97
N PHE A 196 -9.96 -1.61 13.01
CA PHE A 196 -9.18 -0.66 12.22
C PHE A 196 -9.99 0.01 11.10
N GLY A 197 -11.32 0.03 11.25
CA GLY A 197 -12.24 0.43 10.22
C GLY A 197 -12.97 -0.74 9.54
N SER A 198 -13.78 -0.38 8.56
CA SER A 198 -14.59 -1.30 7.75
C SER A 198 -14.75 -0.77 6.34
N ILE A 199 -14.89 -1.69 5.40
CA ILE A 199 -15.26 -1.39 4.02
C ILE A 199 -16.64 -1.95 3.74
N GLU A 200 -17.39 -1.21 2.94
CA GLU A 200 -18.66 -1.62 2.37
C GLU A 200 -18.71 -1.26 0.88
N ILE A 201 -19.11 -2.21 0.05
CA ILE A 201 -19.38 -2.02 -1.37
C ILE A 201 -20.88 -2.23 -1.55
N VAL A 202 -21.58 -1.22 -2.04
CA VAL A 202 -23.04 -1.24 -2.21
C VAL A 202 -23.42 -0.89 -3.64
N SER A 203 -24.56 -1.41 -4.09
CA SER A 203 -25.26 -0.92 -5.28
C SER A 203 -26.51 -0.16 -4.85
N VAL A 204 -26.61 1.10 -5.27
CA VAL A 204 -27.78 1.96 -5.00
C VAL A 204 -28.75 1.93 -6.17
N ALA A 205 -29.91 1.29 -5.99
CA ALA A 205 -30.93 1.25 -7.03
C ALA A 205 -31.44 2.68 -7.31
N ARG A 206 -31.44 3.08 -8.58
CA ARG A 206 -32.08 4.32 -9.03
C ARG A 206 -33.51 4.01 -9.41
N ASP A 207 -34.34 3.69 -8.43
CA ASP A 207 -35.76 3.57 -8.72
C ASP A 207 -36.42 4.96 -8.75
N ARG A 208 -37.50 5.10 -9.53
CA ARG A 208 -38.24 6.35 -9.69
C ARG A 208 -39.00 6.75 -8.43
N ASP A 209 -39.20 5.81 -7.50
CA ASP A 209 -40.09 5.97 -6.34
C ASP A 209 -39.39 6.47 -5.07
N GLN A 210 -38.24 7.14 -5.19
CA GLN A 210 -37.50 7.83 -4.10
C GLN A 210 -36.97 6.96 -2.95
N SER A 211 -37.25 5.65 -2.91
CA SER A 211 -36.58 4.76 -1.98
C SER A 211 -35.16 4.45 -2.49
N ASN A 212 -34.15 5.06 -1.87
CA ASN A 212 -32.74 4.72 -2.08
C ASN A 212 -32.44 3.34 -1.47
N GLU A 213 -32.93 2.28 -2.11
CA GLU A 213 -32.64 0.91 -1.69
C GLU A 213 -31.18 0.59 -2.01
N GLU A 214 -30.44 0.19 -0.98
CA GLU A 214 -29.03 -0.18 -1.09
C GLU A 214 -28.89 -1.70 -0.96
N THR A 215 -28.33 -2.33 -1.99
CA THR A 215 -27.93 -3.74 -1.92
C THR A 215 -26.46 -3.82 -1.52
N VAL A 216 -26.17 -4.49 -0.41
CA VAL A 216 -24.80 -4.68 0.08
C VAL A 216 -24.14 -5.83 -0.67
N LEU A 217 -23.11 -5.53 -1.47
CA LEU A 217 -22.36 -6.51 -2.24
C LEU A 217 -21.20 -7.11 -1.45
N LEU A 218 -20.55 -6.31 -0.60
CA LEU A 218 -19.49 -6.76 0.28
C LEU A 218 -19.46 -5.87 1.51
N ARG A 219 -19.30 -6.48 2.68
CA ARG A 219 -19.08 -5.76 3.94
C ARG A 219 -18.08 -6.53 4.77
N GLY A 220 -17.08 -5.85 5.31
CA GLY A 220 -16.11 -6.47 6.21
C GLY A 220 -15.30 -5.49 7.02
N ARG A 221 -14.72 -5.99 8.11
CA ARG A 221 -13.78 -5.24 8.96
C ARG A 221 -12.37 -5.37 8.41
N LEU A 222 -11.61 -4.28 8.47
CA LEU A 222 -10.21 -4.28 8.05
C LEU A 222 -9.34 -4.91 9.16
N PRO A 223 -8.41 -5.83 8.82
CA PRO A 223 -7.53 -6.46 9.79
C PRO A 223 -6.41 -5.53 10.27
N ARG A 224 -6.16 -4.42 9.56
CA ARG A 224 -5.10 -3.44 9.83
C ARG A 224 -5.57 -2.03 9.44
N PRO A 225 -4.97 -0.98 10.02
CA PRO A 225 -5.32 0.39 9.67
C PRO A 225 -4.86 0.74 8.26
N ILE A 226 -5.64 1.61 7.65
CA ILE A 226 -5.38 2.22 6.34
C ILE A 226 -5.36 3.74 6.50
N HIS A 227 -4.89 4.46 5.49
CA HIS A 227 -4.96 5.92 5.47
C HIS A 227 -5.54 6.43 4.16
N LEU A 228 -6.02 7.67 4.17
CA LEU A 228 -6.37 8.44 2.98
C LEU A 228 -5.10 9.00 2.31
N ASN A 229 -5.15 9.30 1.02
CA ASN A 229 -4.05 9.98 0.34
C ASN A 229 -3.96 11.45 0.76
N GLU A 230 -2.80 12.07 0.51
CA GLU A 230 -2.62 13.52 0.66
C GLU A 230 -3.64 14.19 -0.29
N ASP A 231 -4.54 15.01 0.26
CA ASP A 231 -5.62 15.71 -0.48
C ASP A 231 -6.84 14.89 -0.90
N GLU A 232 -7.00 13.65 -0.41
CA GLU A 232 -8.22 12.87 -0.63
C GLU A 232 -9.03 12.71 0.66
N ASP A 233 -10.33 13.02 0.59
CA ASP A 233 -11.27 12.80 1.69
C ASP A 233 -11.91 11.40 1.66
N GLU A 234 -11.72 10.67 0.55
CA GLU A 234 -12.34 9.37 0.29
C GLU A 234 -11.36 8.41 -0.39
N ILE A 235 -11.58 7.11 -0.21
CA ILE A 235 -10.79 6.08 -0.88
C ILE A 235 -11.23 5.96 -2.34
N HIS A 236 -10.26 6.08 -3.26
CA HIS A 236 -10.48 5.88 -4.68
C HIS A 236 -10.85 4.42 -5.01
N TYR A 237 -11.78 4.27 -5.96
CA TYR A 237 -12.12 2.98 -6.57
C TYR A 237 -12.34 3.14 -8.07
N GLU A 238 -12.09 2.07 -8.80
CA GLU A 238 -12.30 2.00 -10.25
C GLU A 238 -13.13 0.77 -10.63
N ILE A 239 -13.67 0.78 -11.86
CA ILE A 239 -14.44 -0.35 -12.40
C ILE A 239 -13.63 -0.95 -13.55
N GLU A 240 -13.13 -2.16 -13.33
CA GLU A 240 -12.35 -2.91 -14.31
C GLU A 240 -13.25 -3.89 -15.09
N GLU A 241 -12.76 -4.38 -16.22
CA GLU A 241 -13.38 -5.49 -16.94
C GLU A 241 -12.91 -6.83 -16.37
N ASN A 242 -13.85 -7.73 -16.08
CA ASN A 242 -13.50 -9.10 -15.71
C ASN A 242 -13.28 -9.92 -16.99
N LEU A 243 -12.01 -10.20 -17.30
CA LEU A 243 -11.66 -11.02 -18.46
C LEU A 243 -11.83 -12.53 -18.19
N CYS A 244 -12.02 -12.94 -16.92
CA CYS A 244 -12.36 -14.32 -16.60
C CYS A 244 -13.80 -14.63 -17.01
N ILE A 245 -13.95 -15.10 -18.25
CA ILE A 245 -15.14 -15.82 -18.68
C ILE A 245 -15.12 -17.16 -17.94
N THR A 246 -15.98 -17.35 -16.96
CA THR A 246 -16.23 -18.69 -16.39
C THR A 246 -16.91 -19.54 -17.47
N PRO A 247 -16.30 -20.62 -17.97
CA PRO A 247 -16.90 -21.46 -19.00
C PRO A 247 -18.03 -22.34 -18.45
N SER A 248 -18.29 -22.29 -17.14
CA SER A 248 -19.47 -22.89 -16.52
C SER A 248 -20.69 -22.11 -16.99
N GLY A 249 -21.54 -22.75 -17.80
CA GLY A 249 -22.74 -22.19 -18.43
C GLY A 249 -23.86 -21.79 -17.47
N ASP A 250 -23.51 -21.25 -16.30
CA ASP A 250 -24.43 -20.50 -15.45
C ASP A 250 -24.51 -19.06 -15.98
N ASP A 251 -25.73 -18.58 -16.22
CA ASP A 251 -26.03 -17.28 -16.85
C ASP A 251 -25.52 -16.04 -16.07
N GLN A 252 -24.94 -16.21 -14.87
CA GLN A 252 -24.48 -15.11 -14.02
C GLN A 252 -23.00 -14.80 -14.21
N VAL A 253 -22.66 -14.34 -15.41
CA VAL A 253 -21.29 -13.94 -15.73
C VAL A 253 -21.00 -12.59 -15.09
N CYS A 254 -20.14 -12.58 -14.07
CA CYS A 254 -19.59 -11.35 -13.50
C CYS A 254 -18.61 -10.72 -14.48
N THR A 255 -19.06 -9.88 -15.41
CA THR A 255 -18.19 -9.28 -16.45
C THR A 255 -17.47 -8.01 -16.02
N LYS A 256 -17.76 -7.47 -14.83
CA LYS A 256 -17.11 -6.28 -14.28
C LYS A 256 -16.59 -6.56 -12.87
N LEU A 257 -15.52 -5.86 -12.50
CA LEU A 257 -14.95 -5.85 -11.15
C LEU A 257 -14.99 -4.43 -10.61
N VAL A 258 -15.31 -4.26 -9.32
CA VAL A 258 -15.02 -3.03 -8.59
C VAL A 258 -13.70 -3.21 -7.86
N ALA A 259 -12.72 -2.39 -8.21
CA ALA A 259 -11.37 -2.42 -7.66
C ALA A 259 -11.19 -1.27 -6.67
N VAL A 260 -10.91 -1.61 -5.41
CA VAL A 260 -10.72 -0.66 -4.31
C VAL A 260 -9.28 -0.76 -3.82
N THR A 261 -8.53 0.33 -3.89
CA THR A 261 -7.14 0.38 -3.44
C THR A 261 -7.07 1.01 -2.05
N LEU A 262 -6.56 0.26 -1.07
CA LEU A 262 -6.49 0.61 0.34
C LEU A 262 -5.04 0.90 0.75
N PRO A 263 -4.63 2.17 0.91
CA PRO A 263 -3.29 2.53 1.36
C PRO A 263 -3.04 2.06 2.79
N LYS A 264 -1.97 1.29 3.01
CA LYS A 264 -1.64 0.70 4.31
C LYS A 264 -1.06 1.77 5.24
N ALA A 265 -1.62 1.90 6.43
CA ALA A 265 -0.91 2.61 7.50
C ALA A 265 0.22 1.70 8.02
N VAL A 266 1.42 2.26 8.14
CA VAL A 266 2.61 1.56 8.62
C VAL A 266 3.06 2.13 9.95
N PRO A 267 3.75 1.38 10.84
CA PRO A 267 4.21 1.95 12.11
C PRO A 267 5.34 2.96 11.95
N MET A 268 6.08 2.86 10.84
CA MET A 268 7.25 3.68 10.57
C MET A 268 7.54 3.69 9.08
N SER A 269 8.04 4.82 8.57
CA SER A 269 8.54 4.92 7.20
C SER A 269 9.63 3.87 6.94
N GLY A 270 9.58 3.25 5.77
CA GLY A 270 10.51 2.19 5.38
C GLY A 270 10.12 0.78 5.86
N MET A 271 9.20 0.63 6.81
CA MET A 271 8.67 -0.68 7.18
C MET A 271 7.69 -1.21 6.13
N VAL A 272 7.57 -2.54 6.03
CA VAL A 272 6.63 -3.22 5.13
C VAL A 272 5.72 -4.10 5.96
N LEU A 273 4.41 -3.90 5.78
CA LEU A 273 3.40 -4.71 6.44
C LEU A 273 2.63 -5.52 5.39
N TRP A 274 2.80 -6.84 5.44
CA TRP A 274 2.04 -7.79 4.61
C TRP A 274 0.79 -8.23 5.36
N TRP A 275 -0.36 -8.16 4.68
CA TRP A 275 -1.63 -8.61 5.22
C TRP A 275 -1.79 -10.11 4.95
N ASP A 276 -2.18 -10.87 5.97
CA ASP A 276 -2.47 -12.30 5.81
C ASP A 276 -3.89 -12.53 5.29
N CYS A 277 -4.78 -11.55 5.39
CA CYS A 277 -6.14 -11.61 4.87
C CYS A 277 -6.60 -10.21 4.44
N PRO A 278 -7.55 -10.09 3.50
CA PRO A 278 -8.06 -8.79 3.07
C PRO A 278 -9.08 -8.20 4.05
N LEU A 279 -9.90 -9.05 4.68
CA LEU A 279 -10.93 -8.69 5.66
C LEU A 279 -10.93 -9.71 6.78
N VAL A 280 -11.30 -9.27 7.98
CA VAL A 280 -11.46 -10.16 9.14
C VAL A 280 -12.53 -11.21 8.85
N GLY A 281 -12.18 -12.48 9.04
CA GLY A 281 -13.06 -13.63 8.78
C GLY A 281 -12.88 -14.27 7.41
N LEU A 282 -12.16 -13.64 6.49
CA LEU A 282 -11.80 -14.26 5.21
C LEU A 282 -10.57 -15.18 5.36
N PRO A 283 -10.37 -16.13 4.43
CA PRO A 283 -9.24 -17.05 4.45
C PRO A 283 -7.89 -16.32 4.53
N LYS A 284 -7.02 -16.83 5.40
CA LYS A 284 -5.66 -16.32 5.54
C LYS A 284 -4.72 -16.99 4.55
N ILE A 285 -3.80 -16.22 3.98
CA ILE A 285 -2.68 -16.71 3.19
C ILE A 285 -1.45 -16.93 4.07
N ASP A 286 -0.62 -17.90 3.70
CA ASP A 286 0.67 -18.07 4.34
C ASP A 286 1.67 -17.02 3.83
N LEU A 287 2.20 -16.21 4.73
CA LEU A 287 3.13 -15.13 4.43
C LEU A 287 4.61 -15.59 4.44
N SER A 288 4.88 -16.84 4.80
CA SER A 288 6.25 -17.39 4.81
C SER A 288 6.95 -17.21 3.45
N PHE A 289 6.24 -17.47 2.35
CA PHE A 289 6.72 -17.35 0.98
C PHE A 289 7.05 -15.91 0.55
N VAL A 290 6.37 -14.92 1.13
CA VAL A 290 6.63 -13.51 0.82
C VAL A 290 7.99 -13.08 1.39
N GLY A 291 8.44 -13.75 2.47
CA GLY A 291 9.75 -13.55 3.07
C GLY A 291 10.93 -14.09 2.25
N GLU A 292 10.77 -15.14 1.45
CA GLU A 292 11.89 -15.74 0.70
C GLU A 292 12.43 -14.81 -0.40
N LYS A 293 11.57 -13.99 -1.00
CA LYS A 293 12.00 -12.92 -1.91
C LYS A 293 12.87 -11.86 -1.22
N ARG A 294 12.79 -11.74 0.11
CA ARG A 294 13.63 -10.81 0.88
C ARG A 294 15.08 -11.25 0.89
N GLU A 295 15.36 -12.56 0.94
CA GLU A 295 16.73 -13.05 0.97
C GLU A 295 17.39 -12.86 -0.40
N THR A 296 16.67 -13.14 -1.49
CA THR A 296 17.18 -12.88 -2.85
C THR A 296 17.37 -11.39 -3.11
N TYR A 297 16.47 -10.54 -2.62
CA TYR A 297 16.63 -9.08 -2.70
C TYR A 297 17.83 -8.59 -1.89
N LYS A 298 18.01 -9.10 -0.66
CA LYS A 298 19.15 -8.76 0.20
C LYS A 298 20.47 -9.18 -0.48
N GLN A 299 20.53 -10.38 -1.04
CA GLN A 299 21.70 -10.83 -1.80
C GLN A 299 21.97 -9.96 -3.02
N ALA A 300 20.94 -9.58 -3.79
CA ALA A 300 21.07 -8.69 -4.94
C ALA A 300 21.55 -7.28 -4.51
N TRP A 301 21.04 -6.77 -3.41
CA TRP A 301 21.44 -5.50 -2.82
C TRP A 301 22.90 -5.51 -2.36
N ASP A 302 23.29 -6.54 -1.61
CA ASP A 302 24.66 -6.72 -1.11
C ASP A 302 25.66 -6.79 -2.28
N LYS A 303 25.32 -7.56 -3.33
CA LYS A 303 26.12 -7.66 -4.56
C LYS A 303 26.21 -6.33 -5.32
N ALA A 304 25.11 -5.59 -5.46
CA ALA A 304 25.11 -4.28 -6.10
C ALA A 304 25.99 -3.28 -5.32
N HIS A 305 25.92 -3.34 -3.99
CA HIS A 305 26.71 -2.48 -3.11
C HIS A 305 28.21 -2.80 -3.15
N GLU A 306 28.57 -4.08 -3.31
CA GLU A 306 29.95 -4.52 -3.53
C GLU A 306 30.52 -3.98 -4.85
N ILE A 307 29.79 -4.14 -5.96
CA ILE A 307 30.18 -3.61 -7.28
C ILE A 307 30.35 -2.09 -7.24
N PHE A 308 29.47 -1.39 -6.52
CA PHE A 308 29.58 0.06 -6.36
C PHE A 308 30.86 0.46 -5.60
N LYS A 309 31.21 -0.26 -4.52
CA LYS A 309 32.46 -0.03 -3.77
C LYS A 309 33.69 -0.26 -4.64
N GLU A 310 33.68 -1.29 -5.50
CA GLU A 310 34.78 -1.54 -6.44
C GLU A 310 34.92 -0.41 -7.46
N LYS A 311 33.80 0.09 -8.02
CA LYS A 311 33.82 1.22 -8.96
C LYS A 311 34.36 2.50 -8.34
N LEU A 312 34.02 2.78 -7.07
CA LEU A 312 34.57 3.95 -6.36
C LEU A 312 36.10 3.84 -6.18
N LYS A 313 36.58 2.67 -5.75
CA LYS A 313 38.04 2.42 -5.62
C LYS A 313 38.77 2.52 -6.95
N ALA A 314 38.15 2.07 -8.05
CA ALA A 314 38.73 2.18 -9.38
C ALA A 314 38.83 3.64 -9.85
N ARG A 315 37.80 4.46 -9.56
CA ARG A 315 37.77 5.88 -9.92
C ARG A 315 38.77 6.72 -9.12
N GLU A 316 38.95 6.40 -7.85
CA GLU A 316 39.95 7.08 -6.99
C GLU A 316 41.38 6.87 -7.52
N ARG A 317 41.69 5.67 -8.03
CA ARG A 317 43.00 5.39 -8.64
C ARG A 317 43.22 6.15 -9.95
N GLN A 318 42.17 6.37 -10.75
CA GLN A 318 42.30 7.11 -12.01
C GLN A 318 42.54 8.62 -11.83
N CYS A 319 42.19 9.20 -10.67
CA CYS A 319 42.43 10.63 -10.40
C CYS A 319 43.84 10.95 -9.89
N VAL A 320 44.64 9.95 -9.51
CA VAL A 320 45.99 10.18 -8.95
C VAL A 320 47.08 10.24 -10.03
N ASP A 321 46.80 9.75 -11.24
CA ASP A 321 47.73 9.73 -12.38
C ASP A 321 47.50 10.88 -13.39
N SER A 322 46.85 11.97 -12.98
CA SER A 322 46.67 13.20 -13.80
C SER A 322 47.20 14.43 -13.06
#